data_AF-A0A6N8U297-F1
#
_entry.id   AF-A0A6N8U297-F1
#
_cell.length_a   1.000
_cell.length_b   1.000
_cell.length_c   1.000
_cell.angle_alpha   90.00
_cell.angle_beta   90.00
_cell.angle_gamma   90.00
#
_symmetry.space_group_name_H-M   'P 1'
#
loop_
_entity.id
_entity.type
_entity.pdbx_description
1 polymer ?
#
loop_
_entity_poly.entity_id
_entity_poly.type
_entity_poly.pdbx_seq_one_letter_code
_entity_poly.pdbx_strand_id
1 'polypeptide(L)'
;MNALRKELESDLGPNSWILDIHNDPFFDFFSEEVHILNSPHVNQAVLLFNTALNFLDRVPEDADRELHVLAGDYLFSKFYMMLSRHEEYEVLHDMMEMSKSLNSRKSELVMGKVKPRPQEMEWLLYGPMLYLISNGYVDSRLGEVIEASMNNLDITSLPYINQK
;
A
#
# COMPACT_ATOMS: atom_id res chain seq x y z
N MET A 1 13.43 -2.38 -10.66
CA MET A 1 12.01 -2.23 -10.26
C MET A 1 10.99 -2.33 -11.40
N ASN A 2 11.35 -2.02 -12.66
CA ASN A 2 10.62 -2.51 -13.84
C ASN A 2 10.44 -4.04 -13.86
N ALA A 3 11.33 -4.78 -13.20
CA ALA A 3 11.20 -6.22 -13.00
C ALA A 3 9.99 -6.59 -12.11
N LEU A 4 9.71 -5.82 -11.05
CA LEU A 4 8.56 -6.09 -10.17
C LEU A 4 7.25 -5.88 -10.92
N ARG A 5 7.10 -4.77 -11.67
CA ARG A 5 5.90 -4.56 -12.52
C ARG A 5 5.69 -5.73 -13.48
N LYS A 6 6.73 -6.13 -14.22
CA LYS A 6 6.66 -7.27 -15.15
C LYS A 6 6.34 -8.58 -14.47
N GLU A 7 6.85 -8.80 -13.25
CA GLU A 7 6.56 -9.99 -12.46
C GLU A 7 5.08 -10.03 -12.04
N LEU A 8 4.54 -8.93 -11.50
CA LEU A 8 3.12 -8.84 -11.16
C LEU A 8 2.23 -9.05 -12.39
N GLU A 9 2.60 -8.46 -13.54
CA GLU A 9 1.88 -8.65 -14.80
C GLU A 9 1.92 -10.11 -15.28
N SER A 10 3.07 -10.76 -15.16
CA SER A 10 3.24 -12.15 -15.55
C SER A 10 2.43 -13.09 -14.65
N ASP A 11 2.43 -12.83 -13.34
CA ASP A 11 1.74 -13.68 -12.35
C ASP A 11 0.22 -13.53 -12.45
N LEU A 12 -0.30 -12.31 -12.68
CA LEU A 12 -1.74 -12.04 -12.82
C LEU A 12 -2.26 -12.25 -14.25
N GLY A 13 -1.36 -12.30 -15.23
CA GLY A 13 -1.68 -12.49 -16.65
C GLY A 13 -2.73 -11.48 -17.14
N PRO A 14 -3.84 -11.95 -17.75
CA PRO A 14 -4.87 -11.07 -18.30
C PRO A 14 -5.61 -10.25 -17.23
N ASN A 15 -5.44 -10.54 -15.94
CA ASN A 15 -6.10 -9.84 -14.84
C ASN A 15 -5.24 -8.73 -14.22
N SER A 16 -4.03 -8.50 -14.73
CA SER A 16 -3.09 -7.51 -14.17
C SER A 16 -3.63 -6.07 -14.17
N TRP A 17 -4.58 -5.76 -15.07
CA TRP A 17 -5.25 -4.46 -15.16
C TRP A 17 -5.91 -4.05 -13.85
N ILE A 18 -6.34 -5.00 -13.00
CA ILE A 18 -7.08 -4.70 -11.78
C ILE A 18 -6.23 -3.88 -10.78
N LEU A 19 -4.90 -4.03 -10.83
CA LEU A 19 -3.99 -3.33 -9.93
C LEU A 19 -3.59 -1.92 -10.42
N ASP A 20 -3.84 -1.60 -11.69
CA ASP A 20 -3.51 -0.31 -12.30
C ASP A 20 -2.06 0.19 -12.05
N ILE A 21 -1.10 -0.73 -11.97
CA ILE A 21 0.29 -0.47 -11.52
C ILE A 21 1.07 0.53 -12.36
N HIS A 22 0.64 0.80 -13.60
CA HIS A 22 1.30 1.72 -14.53
C HIS A 22 0.90 3.17 -14.31
N ASN A 23 -0.25 3.40 -13.67
CA ASN A 23 -0.70 4.73 -13.29
C ASN A 23 -0.42 5.02 -11.80
N ASP A 24 0.25 4.10 -11.11
CA ASP A 24 0.62 4.26 -9.71
C ASP A 24 1.98 4.99 -9.58
N PRO A 25 1.99 6.23 -9.03
CA PRO A 25 3.20 7.04 -8.93
C PRO A 25 4.23 6.46 -7.95
N PHE A 26 3.82 5.61 -7.00
CA PHE A 26 4.75 4.96 -6.10
C PHE A 26 5.58 3.94 -6.85
N PHE A 27 4.99 3.15 -7.75
CA PHE A 27 5.78 2.22 -8.56
C PHE A 27 6.80 2.93 -9.46
N ASP A 28 6.50 4.14 -9.95
CA ASP A 28 7.46 4.97 -10.69
C ASP A 28 8.58 5.46 -9.76
N PHE A 29 8.22 5.98 -8.58
CA PHE A 29 9.20 6.42 -7.58
C PHE A 29 10.16 5.28 -7.20
N PHE A 30 9.64 4.12 -6.82
CA PHE A 30 10.52 2.99 -6.48
C PHE A 30 11.23 2.40 -7.71
N SER A 31 10.90 2.83 -8.94
CA SER A 31 11.63 2.43 -10.15
C SER A 31 13.04 3.00 -10.23
N GLU A 32 13.28 4.13 -9.57
CA GLU A 32 14.54 4.85 -9.59
C GLU A 32 15.44 4.47 -8.41
N GLU A 33 16.56 3.80 -8.69
CA GLU A 33 17.48 3.33 -7.64
C GLU A 33 18.07 4.47 -6.78
N VAL A 34 18.13 5.69 -7.30
CA VAL A 34 18.61 6.89 -6.58
C VAL A 34 17.71 7.26 -5.38
N HIS A 35 16.49 6.72 -5.31
CA HIS A 35 15.58 6.95 -4.18
C HIS A 35 15.73 5.89 -3.08
N ILE A 36 16.38 4.76 -3.37
CA ILE A 36 16.52 3.63 -2.45
C ILE A 36 17.84 3.74 -1.70
N LEU A 37 17.77 3.88 -0.37
CA LEU A 37 18.97 4.05 0.45
C LEU A 37 19.60 2.71 0.83
N ASN A 38 18.78 1.70 1.14
CA ASN A 38 19.21 0.33 1.41
C ASN A 38 18.05 -0.66 1.23
N SER A 39 18.35 -1.95 1.31
CA SER A 39 17.39 -3.07 1.27
C SER A 39 16.26 -2.89 0.24
N PRO A 40 16.56 -2.95 -1.08
CA PRO A 40 15.56 -2.77 -2.13
C PRO A 40 14.37 -3.74 -2.03
N HIS A 41 14.59 -4.94 -1.49
CA HIS A 41 13.54 -5.93 -1.25
C HIS A 41 12.56 -5.51 -0.16
N VAL A 42 13.01 -4.81 0.89
CA VAL A 42 12.13 -4.25 1.93
C VAL A 42 11.24 -3.17 1.34
N ASN A 43 11.83 -2.23 0.60
CA ASN A 43 11.10 -1.17 -0.09
C ASN A 43 10.01 -1.72 -1.02
N GLN A 44 10.36 -2.74 -1.81
CA GLN A 44 9.43 -3.45 -2.67
C GLN A 44 8.32 -4.14 -1.91
N ALA A 45 8.66 -4.90 -0.88
CA ALA A 45 7.68 -5.63 -0.09
C ALA A 45 6.70 -4.66 0.58
N VAL A 46 7.19 -3.58 1.18
CA VAL A 46 6.35 -2.58 1.85
C VAL A 46 5.48 -1.80 0.86
N LEU A 47 5.97 -1.51 -0.36
CA LEU A 47 5.13 -0.98 -1.44
C LEU A 47 3.95 -1.91 -1.72
N LEU A 48 4.20 -3.21 -1.95
CA LEU A 48 3.15 -4.19 -2.22
C LEU A 48 2.15 -4.30 -1.05
N PHE A 49 2.65 -4.25 0.18
CA PHE A 49 1.83 -4.28 1.39
C PHE A 49 0.90 -3.05 1.48
N ASN A 50 1.44 -1.85 1.24
CA ASN A 50 0.66 -0.63 1.22
C ASN A 50 -0.38 -0.62 0.09
N THR A 51 0.03 -1.05 -1.10
CA THR A 51 -0.87 -1.20 -2.25
C THR A 51 -2.00 -2.17 -1.92
N ALA A 52 -1.72 -3.32 -1.29
CA ALA A 52 -2.74 -4.30 -0.89
C ALA A 52 -3.77 -3.70 0.09
N LEU A 53 -3.30 -2.99 1.12
CA LEU A 53 -4.18 -2.34 2.11
C LEU A 53 -5.12 -1.33 1.44
N ASN A 54 -4.56 -0.41 0.64
CA ASN A 54 -5.36 0.62 -0.02
C ASN A 54 -6.24 0.07 -1.14
N PHE A 55 -5.81 -1.01 -1.79
CA PHE A 55 -6.60 -1.69 -2.79
C PHE A 55 -7.84 -2.29 -2.15
N LEU A 56 -7.69 -3.07 -1.06
CA LEU A 56 -8.80 -3.71 -0.36
C LEU A 56 -9.74 -2.74 0.37
N ASP A 57 -9.34 -1.49 0.57
CA ASP A 57 -10.24 -0.43 1.04
C ASP A 57 -11.25 0.02 -0.02
N ARG A 58 -11.01 -0.27 -1.31
CA ARG A 58 -11.92 0.13 -2.39
C ARG A 58 -13.13 -0.79 -2.42
N VAL A 59 -14.28 -0.25 -2.82
CA VAL A 59 -15.48 -1.06 -3.08
C VAL A 59 -15.45 -1.46 -4.55
N PRO A 60 -15.19 -2.75 -4.88
CA PRO A 60 -15.17 -3.20 -6.27
C PRO A 60 -16.60 -3.30 -6.83
N GLU A 61 -16.70 -3.36 -8.16
CA GLU A 61 -17.93 -3.80 -8.81
C GLU A 61 -18.22 -5.27 -8.46
N ASP A 62 -19.50 -5.66 -8.43
CA ASP A 62 -19.91 -7.03 -8.06
C ASP A 62 -19.25 -8.10 -8.94
N ALA A 63 -19.04 -7.81 -10.22
CA ALA A 63 -18.41 -8.72 -11.18
C ALA A 63 -16.93 -8.98 -10.87
N ASP A 64 -16.25 -8.02 -10.24
CA ASP A 64 -14.81 -8.06 -9.97
C ASP A 64 -14.48 -8.39 -8.52
N ARG A 65 -15.49 -8.56 -7.66
CA ARG A 65 -15.31 -8.73 -6.21
C ARG A 65 -14.36 -9.87 -5.85
N GLU A 66 -14.50 -11.03 -6.50
CA GLU A 66 -13.62 -12.18 -6.24
C GLU A 66 -12.18 -11.86 -6.66
N LEU A 67 -12.00 -11.32 -7.87
CA LEU A 67 -10.68 -10.97 -8.38
C LEU A 67 -10.00 -9.89 -7.53
N HIS A 68 -10.78 -8.93 -7.03
CA HIS A 68 -10.33 -7.88 -6.12
C HIS A 68 -9.76 -8.46 -4.82
N VAL A 69 -10.48 -9.39 -4.17
CA VAL A 69 -9.96 -10.03 -2.95
C VAL A 69 -8.70 -10.84 -3.25
N LEU A 70 -8.73 -11.65 -4.32
CA LEU A 70 -7.59 -12.50 -4.69
C LEU A 70 -6.34 -11.71 -5.07
N ALA A 71 -6.49 -10.57 -5.76
CA ALA A 71 -5.38 -9.70 -6.10
C ALA A 71 -4.76 -9.03 -4.86
N GLY A 72 -5.59 -8.65 -3.87
CA GLY A 72 -5.10 -8.17 -2.57
C GLY A 72 -4.33 -9.25 -1.81
N ASP A 73 -4.88 -10.47 -1.72
CA ASP A 73 -4.23 -11.62 -1.06
C ASP A 73 -2.92 -12.02 -1.76
N TYR A 74 -2.89 -11.93 -3.09
CA TYR A 74 -1.68 -12.14 -3.88
C TYR A 74 -0.58 -11.13 -3.52
N LEU A 75 -0.90 -9.83 -3.45
CA LEU A 75 0.06 -8.80 -3.05
C LEU A 75 0.62 -9.04 -1.63
N PHE A 76 -0.24 -9.40 -0.67
CA PHE A 76 0.21 -9.79 0.67
C PHE A 76 1.12 -11.02 0.63
N SER A 77 0.78 -12.03 -0.17
CA SER A 77 1.60 -13.24 -0.31
C SER A 77 2.99 -12.91 -0.84
N LYS A 78 3.09 -12.03 -1.84
CA LYS A 78 4.39 -11.55 -2.36
C LYS A 78 5.17 -10.79 -1.29
N PHE A 79 4.52 -9.91 -0.54
CA PHE A 79 5.12 -9.23 0.62
C PHE A 79 5.73 -10.23 1.61
N TYR A 80 4.98 -11.24 2.05
CA TYR A 80 5.47 -12.26 3.00
C TYR A 80 6.64 -13.07 2.41
N MET A 81 6.55 -13.47 1.14
CA MET A 81 7.61 -14.21 0.46
C MET A 81 8.90 -13.41 0.37
N MET A 82 8.81 -12.11 0.06
CA MET A 82 9.98 -11.24 -0.07
C MET A 82 10.67 -11.04 1.27
N LEU A 83 9.94 -10.75 2.35
CA LEU A 83 10.57 -10.57 3.65
C LEU A 83 11.13 -11.88 4.22
N SER A 84 10.38 -12.99 4.11
CA SER A 84 10.83 -14.28 4.65
C SER A 84 12.09 -14.81 3.96
N ARG A 85 12.21 -14.63 2.63
CA ARG A 85 13.41 -15.02 1.87
C ARG A 85 14.68 -14.31 2.32
N HIS A 86 14.53 -13.10 2.84
CA HIS A 86 15.64 -12.26 3.29
C HIS A 86 15.74 -12.17 4.82
N GLU A 87 14.95 -12.96 5.55
CA GLU A 87 14.92 -13.02 7.01
C GLU A 87 14.59 -11.67 7.69
N GLU A 88 13.81 -10.82 7.00
CA GLU A 88 13.40 -9.48 7.46
C GLU A 88 12.22 -9.55 8.45
N TYR A 89 12.39 -10.32 9.52
CA TYR A 89 11.31 -10.63 10.47
C TYR A 89 10.88 -9.44 11.32
N GLU A 90 11.78 -8.48 11.56
CA GLU A 90 11.46 -7.23 12.28
C GLU A 90 10.51 -6.37 11.46
N VAL A 91 10.84 -6.11 10.20
CA VAL A 91 9.95 -5.40 9.26
C VAL A 91 8.61 -6.11 9.14
N LEU A 92 8.63 -7.44 9.05
CA LEU A 92 7.40 -8.24 9.00
C LEU A 92 6.53 -8.00 10.24
N HIS A 93 7.11 -8.07 11.43
CA HIS A 93 6.42 -7.84 12.69
C HIS A 93 5.80 -6.43 12.73
N ASP A 94 6.58 -5.40 12.40
CA ASP A 94 6.13 -4.01 12.39
C ASP A 94 4.96 -3.78 11.44
N MET A 95 5.00 -4.36 10.24
CA MET A 95 3.90 -4.26 9.27
C MET A 95 2.63 -4.96 9.77
N MET A 96 2.75 -6.08 10.48
CA MET A 96 1.60 -6.75 11.10
C MET A 96 0.98 -5.91 12.22
N GLU A 97 1.79 -5.36 13.12
CA GLU A 97 1.28 -4.47 14.18
C GLU A 97 0.62 -3.22 13.60
N MET A 98 1.22 -2.66 12.54
CA MET A 98 0.69 -1.49 11.86
C MET A 98 -0.64 -1.80 11.18
N SER A 99 -0.75 -2.88 10.39
CA SER A 99 -2.03 -3.26 9.75
C SER A 99 -3.16 -3.48 10.76
N LYS A 100 -2.87 -4.12 11.90
CA LYS A 100 -3.84 -4.27 12.98
C LYS A 100 -4.31 -2.92 13.51
N SER A 101 -3.39 -1.99 13.74
CA SER A 101 -3.69 -0.64 14.21
C SER A 101 -4.50 0.16 13.18
N LEU A 102 -4.12 0.10 11.91
CA LEU A 102 -4.81 0.73 10.79
C LEU A 102 -6.24 0.19 10.66
N ASN A 103 -6.42 -1.13 10.64
CA ASN A 103 -7.73 -1.77 10.50
C ASN A 103 -8.64 -1.51 11.70
N SER A 104 -8.08 -1.53 12.92
CA SER A 104 -8.81 -1.15 14.13
C SER A 104 -9.31 0.29 14.02
N ARG A 105 -8.43 1.20 13.59
CA ARG A 105 -8.78 2.62 13.48
C ARG A 105 -9.80 2.89 12.38
N LYS A 106 -9.68 2.25 11.21
CA LYS A 106 -10.70 2.32 10.13
C LYS A 106 -12.06 1.81 10.62
N SER A 107 -12.06 0.72 11.38
CA SER A 107 -13.30 0.16 11.98
C SER A 107 -13.93 1.12 12.99
N GLU A 108 -13.13 1.81 13.81
CA GLU A 108 -13.63 2.86 14.70
C GLU A 108 -14.22 4.05 13.94
N LEU A 109 -13.62 4.46 12.82
CA LEU A 109 -14.14 5.54 11.98
C LEU A 109 -15.47 5.17 11.33
N VAL A 110 -15.64 3.91 10.91
CA VAL A 110 -16.92 3.35 10.43
C VAL A 110 -18.00 3.46 11.51
N MET A 111 -17.67 3.21 12.78
CA MET A 111 -18.64 3.26 13.87
C MET A 111 -18.84 4.67 14.45
N GLY A 112 -17.85 5.55 14.24
CA GLY A 112 -17.77 6.88 14.81
C GLY A 112 -18.45 7.94 13.94
N LYS A 113 -18.69 9.11 14.54
CA LYS A 113 -19.15 10.31 13.82
C LYS A 113 -18.04 11.35 13.60
N VAL A 114 -16.82 11.03 14.03
CA VAL A 114 -15.69 11.96 13.99
C VAL A 114 -14.92 11.72 12.71
N LYS A 115 -14.83 12.75 11.87
CA LYS A 115 -13.98 12.72 10.69
C LYS A 115 -12.51 12.74 11.11
N PRO A 116 -11.65 11.92 10.48
CA PRO A 116 -10.22 11.92 10.79
C PRO A 116 -9.58 13.25 10.39
N ARG A 117 -8.50 13.60 11.06
CA ARG A 117 -7.68 14.77 10.69
C ARG A 117 -6.83 14.46 9.44
N PRO A 118 -6.34 15.46 8.70
CA PRO A 118 -5.50 15.22 7.52
C PRO A 118 -4.28 14.33 7.79
N GLN A 119 -3.54 14.57 8.87
CA GLN A 119 -2.37 13.74 9.24
C GLN A 119 -2.76 12.30 9.59
N GLU A 120 -3.94 12.13 10.19
CA GLU A 120 -4.45 10.80 10.49
C GLU A 120 -4.84 10.06 9.20
N MET A 121 -5.42 10.75 8.22
CA MET A 121 -5.72 10.17 6.92
C MET A 121 -4.46 9.75 6.17
N GLU A 122 -3.43 10.60 6.17
CA GLU A 122 -2.13 10.26 5.59
C GLU A 122 -1.56 8.99 6.22
N TRP A 123 -1.57 8.89 7.55
CA TRP A 123 -1.13 7.69 8.26
C TRP A 123 -2.00 6.46 7.93
N LEU A 124 -3.31 6.63 7.81
CA LEU A 124 -4.25 5.55 7.50
C LEU A 124 -4.02 4.91 6.13
N LEU A 125 -3.52 5.68 5.16
CA LEU A 125 -3.32 5.25 3.77
C LEU A 125 -1.86 4.96 3.44
N TYR A 126 -0.92 5.58 4.14
CA TYR A 126 0.50 5.53 3.80
C TYR A 126 1.41 5.23 4.98
N GLY A 127 0.88 4.82 6.13
CA GLY A 127 1.66 4.40 7.30
C GLY A 127 2.85 3.49 6.97
N PRO A 128 2.67 2.41 6.17
CA PRO A 128 3.77 1.56 5.73
C PRO A 128 4.83 2.32 4.90
N MET A 129 4.44 3.25 4.05
CA MET A 129 5.38 4.05 3.26
C MET A 129 6.14 5.06 4.14
N LEU A 130 5.46 5.67 5.11
CA LEU A 130 6.08 6.55 6.12
C LEU A 130 7.07 5.79 7.01
N TYR A 131 6.85 4.50 7.25
CA TYR A 131 7.80 3.62 7.94
C TYR A 131 9.12 3.50 7.16
N LEU A 132 9.08 3.39 5.83
CA LEU A 132 10.30 3.33 5.03
C LEU A 132 11.16 4.59 5.19
N ILE A 133 10.52 5.77 5.21
CA ILE A 133 11.20 7.05 5.41
C ILE A 133 11.80 7.11 6.82
N SER A 134 10.99 6.80 7.84
CA SER A 134 11.38 6.91 9.25
C SER A 134 12.54 5.98 9.63
N ASN A 135 12.68 4.84 8.95
CA ASN A 135 13.73 3.86 9.20
C ASN A 135 14.88 3.95 8.18
N GLY A 136 14.88 4.95 7.30
CA GLY A 136 16.00 5.19 6.38
C GLY A 136 16.17 4.14 5.28
N TYR A 137 15.10 3.44 4.90
CA TYR A 137 15.09 2.54 3.74
C TYR A 137 15.04 3.31 2.41
N VAL A 138 14.43 4.50 2.45
CA VAL A 138 14.12 5.34 1.29
C VAL A 138 14.37 6.81 1.63
N ASP A 139 14.63 7.60 0.60
CA ASP A 139 14.80 9.05 0.73
C ASP A 139 13.48 9.77 1.09
N SER A 140 13.58 10.92 1.75
CA SER A 140 12.45 11.77 2.19
C SER A 140 11.60 12.29 1.03
N ARG A 141 12.11 12.28 -0.21
CA ARG A 141 11.35 12.56 -1.43
C ARG A 141 10.09 11.70 -1.59
N LEU A 142 10.04 10.51 -0.98
CA LEU A 142 8.81 9.71 -0.94
C LEU A 142 7.66 10.48 -0.26
N GLY A 143 7.97 11.32 0.74
CA GLY A 143 6.99 12.18 1.40
C GLY A 143 6.31 13.16 0.45
N GLU A 144 7.04 13.69 -0.54
CA GLU A 144 6.48 14.58 -1.57
C GLU A 144 5.49 13.81 -2.47
N VAL A 145 5.76 12.55 -2.79
CA VAL A 145 4.85 11.67 -3.57
C VAL A 145 3.59 11.34 -2.76
N ILE A 146 3.74 11.09 -1.45
CA ILE A 146 2.61 10.86 -0.53
C ILE A 146 1.73 12.12 -0.47
N GLU A 147 2.32 13.30 -0.26
CA GLU A 147 1.59 14.56 -0.19
C GLU A 147 0.85 14.86 -1.50
N ALA A 148 1.50 14.67 -2.65
CA ALA A 148 0.87 14.84 -3.95
C ALA A 148 -0.30 13.88 -4.17
N SER A 149 -0.15 12.62 -3.75
CA SER A 149 -1.22 11.61 -3.84
C SER A 149 -2.39 11.95 -2.92
N MET A 150 -2.11 12.42 -1.69
CA MET A 150 -3.11 12.89 -0.73
C MET A 150 -3.93 14.08 -1.26
N ASN A 151 -3.28 15.03 -1.93
CA ASN A 151 -3.95 16.21 -2.50
C ASN A 151 -4.90 15.88 -3.66
N ASN A 152 -4.64 14.78 -4.38
CA ASN A 152 -5.47 14.33 -5.51
C ASN A 152 -6.54 13.31 -5.10
N LEU A 153 -6.52 12.83 -3.85
CA LEU A 153 -7.42 11.80 -3.37
C LEU A 153 -8.80 12.35 -2.99
N ASP A 154 -9.85 11.81 -3.59
CA ASP A 154 -11.21 12.00 -3.07
C ASP A 154 -11.43 11.10 -1.85
N ILE A 155 -11.13 11.61 -0.66
CA ILE A 155 -11.33 10.89 0.61
C ILE A 155 -12.79 10.51 0.88
N THR A 156 -13.76 11.11 0.19
CA THR A 156 -15.18 10.80 0.38
C THR A 156 -15.61 9.50 -0.31
N SER A 157 -14.75 8.97 -1.19
CA SER A 157 -14.92 7.65 -1.81
C SER A 157 -14.55 6.50 -0.88
N LEU A 158 -13.84 6.77 0.23
CA LEU A 158 -13.40 5.74 1.17
C LEU A 158 -14.57 5.25 2.04
N PRO A 159 -14.78 3.93 2.15
CA PRO A 159 -15.97 3.37 2.81
C PRO A 159 -16.03 3.66 4.31
N TYR A 160 -14.89 3.93 4.93
CA TYR A 160 -14.78 4.29 6.35
C TYR A 160 -14.90 5.80 6.62
N ILE A 161 -15.14 6.63 5.59
CA ILE A 161 -15.28 8.09 5.72
C ILE A 161 -16.69 8.56 5.41
N ASN A 162 -17.34 7.96 4.42
CA ASN A 162 -18.65 8.41 3.97
C ASN A 162 -19.60 7.22 3.85
N GLN A 163 -20.27 6.91 4.95
CA GLN A 163 -21.42 6.01 4.92
C GLN A 163 -22.61 6.79 4.35
N LYS A 164 -22.96 6.50 3.10
CA LYS A 164 -24.31 6.74 2.62
C LYS A 164 -25.24 5.66 3.16
#